data_AF-A0A0H1APU7-F1
#
_entry.id   AF-A0A0H1APU7-F1
#
_cell.length_a   1.000
_cell.length_b   1.000
_cell.length_c   1.000
_cell.angle_alpha   90.00
_cell.angle_beta   90.00
_cell.angle_gamma   90.00
#
_symmetry.space_group_name_H-M   'P 1'
#
loop_
_entity.id
_entity.type
_entity.pdbx_description
1 polymer ?
#
loop_
_entity_poly.entity_id
_entity_poly.type
_entity_poly.pdbx_seq_one_letter_code
_entity_poly.pdbx_strand_id
1 'polypeptide(L)'
;MKRTLVAIAIAPLWAAAFAAVYAGLFFPVSDPILGQLGRGQRMAMGAVIGLALGYAAMVLIGLPAHALLRRRVATSTYALVWFALALVLWAVVHVAGFLGYGPGYAIAYLFETIVERPVVPLSFGLCWALVAVTFRVLVDRSPGATSAPPPPQDHP
;
A
#
# COMPACT_ATOMS: atom_id res chain seq x y z
N MET A 1 -5.93 -16.21 14.03
CA MET A 1 -6.82 -16.01 12.85
C MET A 1 -7.60 -14.69 12.91
N LYS A 2 -8.38 -14.40 13.97
CA LYS A 2 -9.15 -13.14 14.08
C LYS A 2 -8.34 -11.86 13.78
N ARG A 3 -7.13 -11.72 14.35
CA ARG A 3 -6.27 -10.54 14.12
C ARG A 3 -5.77 -10.41 12.68
N THR A 4 -5.42 -11.53 12.05
CA THR A 4 -5.01 -11.53 10.64
C THR A 4 -6.17 -11.10 9.75
N LEU A 5 -7.39 -11.56 10.02
CA LEU A 5 -8.59 -11.11 9.28
C LEU A 5 -8.84 -9.61 9.47
N VAL A 6 -8.70 -9.10 10.69
CA VAL A 6 -8.79 -7.66 10.98
C VAL A 6 -7.69 -6.87 10.25
N ALA A 7 -6.46 -7.36 10.26
CA ALA A 7 -5.34 -6.73 9.57
C ALA A 7 -5.55 -6.71 8.05
N ILE A 8 -6.06 -7.80 7.47
CA ILE A 8 -6.44 -7.89 6.05
C ILE A 8 -7.55 -6.88 5.75
N ALA A 9 -8.53 -6.70 6.64
CA ALA A 9 -9.64 -5.78 6.42
C ALA A 9 -9.25 -4.29 6.53
N ILE A 10 -8.33 -3.96 7.44
CA ILE A 10 -7.98 -2.56 7.76
C ILE A 10 -6.79 -2.06 6.96
N ALA A 11 -5.71 -2.85 6.84
CA ALA A 11 -4.47 -2.34 6.26
C ALA A 11 -4.62 -1.85 4.82
N PRO A 12 -5.36 -2.51 3.91
CA PRO A 12 -5.58 -2.03 2.54
C PRO A 12 -6.40 -0.74 2.44
N LEU A 13 -7.06 -0.28 3.51
CA LEU A 13 -7.83 0.98 3.49
C LEU A 13 -6.92 2.19 3.21
N TRP A 14 -5.63 2.11 3.52
CA TRP A 14 -4.65 3.12 3.13
C TRP A 14 -4.56 3.28 1.61
N ALA A 15 -4.63 2.19 0.85
CA ALA A 15 -4.60 2.25 -0.61
C ALA A 15 -5.85 2.95 -1.17
N ALA A 16 -7.02 2.70 -0.58
CA ALA A 16 -8.26 3.39 -0.91
C ALA A 16 -8.17 4.90 -0.59
N ALA A 17 -7.74 5.25 0.62
CA ALA A 17 -7.60 6.66 1.02
C ALA A 17 -6.60 7.41 0.13
N PHE A 18 -5.45 6.79 -0.15
CA PHE A 18 -4.42 7.36 -1.02
C PHE A 18 -4.95 7.58 -2.44
N ALA A 19 -5.57 6.55 -3.04
CA ALA A 19 -6.09 6.64 -4.40
C ALA A 19 -7.26 7.64 -4.52
N ALA A 20 -8.10 7.76 -3.48
CA ALA A 20 -9.17 8.75 -3.42
C ALA A 20 -8.62 10.18 -3.45
N VAL A 21 -7.63 10.47 -2.60
CA VAL A 21 -6.96 11.78 -2.56
C VAL A 21 -6.24 12.04 -3.88
N TYR A 22 -5.53 11.05 -4.41
CA TYR A 22 -4.81 11.17 -5.66
C TYR A 22 -5.75 11.48 -6.84
N ALA A 23 -6.83 10.72 -7.00
CA ALA A 23 -7.83 10.95 -8.04
C ALA A 23 -8.58 12.28 -7.87
N GLY A 24 -8.77 12.74 -6.64
CA GLY A 24 -9.41 14.02 -6.35
C GLY A 24 -8.56 15.24 -6.69
N LEU A 25 -7.23 15.12 -6.62
CA LEU A 25 -6.29 16.24 -6.77
C LEU A 25 -5.58 16.25 -8.12
N PHE A 26 -5.25 15.08 -8.68
CA PHE A 26 -4.31 14.97 -9.80
C PHE A 26 -4.93 14.40 -11.08
N PHE A 27 -6.18 13.92 -11.06
CA PHE A 27 -6.80 13.46 -12.30
C PHE A 27 -7.11 14.65 -13.22
N PRO A 28 -6.58 14.66 -14.44
CA PRO A 28 -6.76 15.78 -15.35
C PRO A 28 -8.23 15.88 -15.76
N VAL A 29 -8.79 17.08 -15.59
CA VAL A 29 -10.15 17.41 -16.04
C VAL A 29 -10.25 17.39 -17.58
N SER A 30 -9.12 17.37 -18.28
CA SER A 30 -9.03 17.30 -19.73
C SER A 30 -9.33 15.91 -20.32
N ASP A 31 -9.48 14.87 -19.49
CA ASP A 31 -9.98 13.58 -19.96
C ASP A 31 -11.50 13.66 -20.23
N PRO A 32 -11.99 13.30 -21.43
CA PRO A 32 -13.38 13.51 -21.81
C PRO A 32 -14.40 12.69 -20.98
N ILE A 33 -13.96 11.63 -20.31
CA ILE A 33 -14.78 10.79 -19.45
C ILE A 33 -14.65 11.25 -17.99
N LEU A 34 -13.42 11.45 -17.50
CA LEU A 34 -13.15 11.84 -16.11
C LEU A 34 -13.43 13.32 -15.83
N GLY A 35 -13.42 14.16 -16.86
CA GLY A 35 -13.77 15.57 -16.82
C GLY A 35 -15.25 15.82 -16.57
N GLN A 36 -16.12 14.89 -16.97
CA GLN A 36 -17.56 14.95 -16.71
C GLN A 36 -17.93 14.60 -15.26
N LEU A 37 -17.02 13.93 -14.53
CA LEU A 37 -17.23 13.54 -13.15
C LEU A 37 -16.98 14.72 -12.20
N GLY A 38 -17.87 14.90 -11.23
CA GLY A 38 -17.62 15.81 -10.10
C GLY A 38 -16.41 15.34 -9.27
N ARG A 39 -15.79 16.27 -8.52
CA ARG A 39 -14.64 15.94 -7.64
C ARG A 39 -14.94 14.77 -6.69
N GLY A 40 -16.12 14.76 -6.08
CA GLY A 40 -16.55 13.67 -5.20
C GLY A 40 -16.66 12.31 -5.91
N GLN A 41 -17.14 12.28 -7.15
CA GLN A 41 -17.22 11.05 -7.95
C GLN A 41 -15.83 10.53 -8.32
N ARG A 42 -14.89 11.41 -8.70
CA ARG A 42 -13.49 11.01 -8.95
C ARG A 42 -12.83 10.45 -7.71
N MET A 43 -13.04 11.08 -6.55
CA MET A 43 -12.53 10.57 -5.27
C MET A 43 -13.12 9.21 -4.93
N ALA A 44 -14.44 9.02 -5.11
CA ALA A 44 -15.09 7.74 -4.86
C ALA A 44 -14.57 6.63 -5.81
N MET A 45 -14.42 6.94 -7.10
CA MET A 45 -13.85 6.01 -8.07
C MET A 45 -12.40 5.65 -7.71
N GLY A 46 -11.58 6.64 -7.37
CA GLY A 46 -10.23 6.42 -6.86
C GLY A 46 -10.21 5.53 -5.62
N ALA A 47 -11.12 5.76 -4.66
CA ALA A 47 -11.25 4.93 -3.47
C ALA A 47 -11.55 3.46 -3.82
N VAL A 48 -12.51 3.21 -4.71
CA VAL A 48 -12.89 1.86 -5.14
C VAL A 48 -11.73 1.15 -5.84
N ILE A 49 -11.05 1.83 -6.77
CA ILE A 49 -9.90 1.27 -7.48
C ILE A 49 -8.76 0.99 -6.49
N GLY A 50 -8.44 1.93 -5.62
CA GLY A 50 -7.40 1.78 -4.59
C GLY A 50 -7.70 0.64 -3.62
N LEU A 51 -8.97 0.47 -3.24
CA LEU A 51 -9.41 -0.64 -2.39
C LEU A 51 -9.19 -1.99 -3.11
N ALA A 52 -9.68 -2.12 -4.34
CA ALA A 52 -9.56 -3.34 -5.13
C ALA A 52 -8.09 -3.74 -5.34
N LEU A 53 -7.26 -2.79 -5.75
CA LEU A 53 -5.81 -3.01 -5.94
C LEU A 53 -5.12 -3.31 -4.61
N GLY A 54 -5.48 -2.62 -3.53
CA GLY A 54 -4.93 -2.83 -2.19
C GLY A 54 -5.17 -4.25 -1.69
N TYR A 55 -6.40 -4.76 -1.84
CA TYR A 55 -6.72 -6.14 -1.47
C TYR A 55 -6.04 -7.17 -2.37
N ALA A 56 -6.04 -6.96 -3.69
CA ALA A 56 -5.40 -7.86 -4.63
C ALA A 56 -3.90 -8.02 -4.32
N ALA A 57 -3.18 -6.90 -4.16
CA ALA A 57 -1.76 -6.95 -3.88
C ALA A 57 -1.44 -7.41 -2.45
N MET A 58 -2.31 -7.15 -1.47
CA MET A 58 -2.19 -7.75 -0.13
C MET A 58 -2.25 -9.27 -0.20
N VAL A 59 -3.19 -9.84 -0.96
CA VAL A 59 -3.33 -11.29 -1.10
C VAL A 59 -2.19 -11.90 -1.90
N LEU A 60 -1.86 -11.31 -3.04
CA LEU A 60 -0.90 -11.87 -4.00
C LEU A 60 0.56 -11.73 -3.54
N ILE A 61 0.89 -10.65 -2.85
CA ILE A 61 2.29 -10.30 -2.54
C ILE A 61 2.47 -10.04 -1.04
N GLY A 62 1.56 -9.29 -0.42
CA GLY A 62 1.68 -8.86 0.98
C GLY A 62 1.68 -10.03 1.98
N LEU A 63 0.72 -10.95 1.88
CA LEU A 63 0.61 -12.10 2.78
C LEU A 63 1.82 -13.06 2.66
N PRO A 64 2.27 -13.44 1.44
CA PRO A 64 3.51 -14.20 1.28
C PRO A 64 4.73 -13.49 1.88
N ALA A 65 4.90 -12.20 1.59
CA ALA A 65 6.01 -11.40 2.12
C ALA A 65 5.96 -11.33 3.66
N HIS A 66 4.77 -11.15 4.24
CA HIS A 66 4.58 -11.16 5.68
C HIS A 66 4.97 -12.51 6.30
N ALA A 67 4.48 -13.62 5.74
CA ALA A 67 4.77 -14.96 6.24
C ALA A 67 6.28 -15.23 6.27
N LEU A 68 7.02 -14.77 5.25
CA LEU A 68 8.46 -14.93 5.16
C LEU A 68 9.24 -14.02 6.14
N LEU A 69 8.80 -12.78 6.34
CA LEU A 69 9.58 -11.76 7.03
C LEU A 69 9.23 -11.57 8.51
N ARG A 70 8.00 -11.88 8.95
CA ARG A 70 7.45 -11.45 10.25
C ARG A 70 8.31 -11.77 11.49
N ARG A 71 9.12 -12.84 11.46
CA ARG A 71 9.98 -13.25 12.59
C ARG A 71 11.47 -12.97 12.39
N ARG A 72 11.87 -12.49 11.21
CA ARG A 72 13.28 -12.47 10.79
C ARG A 72 13.87 -11.07 10.72
N VAL A 73 13.04 -10.03 10.68
CA VAL A 73 13.49 -8.67 10.41
C VAL A 73 12.79 -7.62 11.29
N ALA A 74 13.51 -6.52 11.54
CA ALA A 74 12.99 -5.33 12.18
C ALA A 74 11.83 -4.71 11.36
N THR A 75 10.99 -3.91 12.01
CA THR A 75 9.85 -3.24 11.37
C THR A 75 10.27 -2.30 10.24
N SER A 76 11.40 -1.62 10.37
CA SER A 76 11.96 -0.75 9.32
C SER A 76 12.31 -1.55 8.07
N THR A 77 13.07 -2.64 8.20
CA THR A 77 13.40 -3.54 7.09
C THR A 77 12.15 -4.15 6.48
N TYR A 78 11.17 -4.53 7.30
CA TYR A 78 9.88 -5.04 6.82
C TYR A 78 9.14 -4.03 5.95
N ALA A 79 9.07 -2.77 6.39
CA ALA A 79 8.45 -1.68 5.65
C ALA A 79 9.21 -1.39 4.34
N LEU A 80 10.55 -1.42 4.37
CA LEU A 80 11.39 -1.23 3.18
C LEU A 80 11.19 -2.33 2.14
N VAL A 81 11.06 -3.60 2.55
CA VAL A 81 10.79 -4.69 1.60
C VAL A 81 9.43 -4.51 0.94
N TRP A 82 8.40 -4.14 1.70
CA TRP A 82 7.08 -3.86 1.14
C TRP A 82 7.07 -2.65 0.21
N PHE A 83 7.80 -1.60 0.57
CA PHE A 83 8.03 -0.44 -0.29
C PHE A 83 8.66 -0.86 -1.62
N ALA A 84 9.73 -1.66 -1.59
CA ALA A 84 10.41 -2.12 -2.79
C ALA A 84 9.51 -3.02 -3.66
N LEU A 85 8.78 -3.96 -3.06
CA LEU A 85 7.81 -4.80 -3.77
C LEU A 85 6.71 -3.98 -4.43
N ALA A 86 6.26 -2.90 -3.79
CA ALA A 86 5.28 -1.99 -4.35
C ALA A 86 5.83 -1.21 -5.55
N LEU A 87 7.07 -0.74 -5.49
CA LEU A 87 7.71 -0.09 -6.64
C LEU A 87 7.84 -1.04 -7.83
N VAL A 88 8.20 -2.30 -7.60
CA VAL A 88 8.26 -3.32 -8.64
C VAL A 88 6.87 -3.58 -9.23
N LEU A 89 5.85 -3.77 -8.39
CA LEU A 89 4.47 -3.96 -8.84
C LEU A 89 3.98 -2.76 -9.66
N TRP A 90 4.26 -1.54 -9.19
CA TRP A 90 3.91 -0.32 -9.90
C TRP A 90 4.57 -0.27 -11.28
N ALA A 91 5.87 -0.57 -11.37
CA ALA A 91 6.58 -0.58 -12.65
C ALA A 91 5.99 -1.62 -13.61
N VAL A 92 5.65 -2.82 -13.12
CA VAL A 92 5.00 -3.86 -13.94
C VAL A 92 3.63 -3.39 -14.45
N VAL A 93 2.78 -2.85 -13.58
CA VAL A 93 1.44 -2.36 -13.96
C VAL A 93 1.55 -1.17 -14.91
N HIS A 94 2.51 -0.27 -14.68
CA HIS A 94 2.76 0.87 -15.53
C HIS A 94 3.17 0.43 -16.94
N VAL A 95 4.19 -0.42 -17.07
CA VAL A 95 4.62 -0.96 -18.37
C VAL A 95 3.46 -1.69 -19.05
N ALA A 96 2.76 -2.58 -18.34
CA ALA A 96 1.63 -3.32 -18.87
C ALA A 96 0.51 -2.41 -19.42
N GLY A 97 0.22 -1.30 -18.71
CA GLY A 97 -0.78 -0.32 -19.13
C GLY A 97 -0.45 0.42 -20.43
N PHE A 98 0.83 0.51 -20.80
CA PHE A 98 1.29 1.19 -22.01
C PHE A 98 1.82 0.25 -23.11
N LEU A 99 1.80 -1.08 -22.91
CA LEU A 99 2.26 -2.05 -23.90
C LEU A 99 1.54 -1.95 -25.25
N GLY A 100 0.29 -1.47 -25.26
CA GLY A 100 -0.49 -1.25 -26.50
C GLY A 100 0.13 -0.22 -27.46
N TYR A 101 0.99 0.68 -26.94
CA TYR A 101 1.73 1.67 -27.74
C TYR A 101 3.12 1.17 -28.17
N GLY A 102 3.46 -0.08 -27.84
CA GLY A 102 4.74 -0.72 -28.13
C GLY A 102 5.69 -0.79 -26.93
N PRO A 103 6.54 -1.83 -26.85
CA PRO A 103 7.40 -2.07 -25.69
C PRO A 103 8.45 -0.96 -25.49
N GLY A 104 8.98 -0.39 -26.57
CA GLY A 104 9.94 0.72 -26.49
C GLY A 104 9.32 1.98 -25.88
N TYR A 105 8.07 2.30 -26.26
CA TYR A 105 7.33 3.43 -25.68
C TYR A 105 7.04 3.18 -24.20
N ALA A 106 6.52 2.01 -23.84
CA ALA A 106 6.17 1.68 -22.45
C ALA A 106 7.38 1.79 -21.50
N ILE A 107 8.56 1.32 -21.95
CA ILE A 107 9.80 1.42 -21.18
C ILE A 107 10.29 2.87 -21.10
N ALA A 108 10.32 3.59 -22.23
CA ALA A 108 10.73 5.00 -22.24
C ALA A 108 9.87 5.85 -21.31
N TYR A 109 8.54 5.66 -21.37
CA TYR A 109 7.58 6.40 -20.56
C TYR A 109 7.67 6.04 -19.06
N LEU A 110 8.02 4.80 -18.71
CA LEU A 110 8.36 4.42 -17.34
C LEU A 110 9.56 5.26 -16.83
N PHE A 111 10.65 5.34 -17.61
CA PHE A 111 11.83 6.12 -17.24
C PHE A 111 11.53 7.62 -17.15
N GLU A 112 10.79 8.17 -18.12
CA GLU A 112 10.31 9.55 -18.09
C GLU A 112 9.51 9.82 -16.81
N THR A 113 8.58 8.93 -16.45
CA THR A 113 7.80 9.07 -15.21
C THR A 113 8.68 9.03 -13.96
N ILE A 114 9.70 8.18 -13.92
CA ILE A 114 10.63 8.09 -12.78
C ILE A 114 11.47 9.37 -12.65
N VAL A 115 11.94 9.93 -13.76
CA VAL A 115 12.82 11.09 -13.78
C VAL A 115 12.04 12.39 -13.58
N GLU A 116 10.96 12.58 -14.31
CA GLU A 116 10.19 13.84 -14.31
C GLU A 116 9.17 13.91 -13.19
N ARG A 117 8.63 12.76 -12.76
CA ARG A 117 7.55 12.67 -11.77
C ARG A 117 7.85 11.64 -10.68
N PRO A 118 9.02 11.69 -10.01
CA PRO A 118 9.43 10.69 -9.02
C PRO A 118 8.46 10.57 -7.85
N VAL A 119 7.71 11.63 -7.55
CA VAL A 119 6.68 11.64 -6.51
C VAL A 119 5.61 10.57 -6.76
N VAL A 120 5.29 10.23 -8.00
CA VAL A 120 4.26 9.23 -8.34
C VAL A 120 4.65 7.82 -7.84
N PRO A 121 5.78 7.22 -8.28
CA PRO A 121 6.18 5.91 -7.76
C PRO A 121 6.52 5.96 -6.26
N LEU A 122 7.17 7.03 -5.78
CA LEU A 122 7.56 7.11 -4.37
C LEU A 122 6.35 7.15 -3.43
N SER A 123 5.32 7.92 -3.77
CA SER A 123 4.08 7.98 -2.99
C SER A 123 3.31 6.65 -3.00
N PHE A 124 3.33 5.93 -4.13
CA PHE A 124 2.82 4.57 -4.21
C PHE A 124 3.57 3.62 -3.26
N GLY A 125 4.91 3.64 -3.30
CA GLY A 125 5.74 2.84 -2.39
C GLY A 125 5.49 3.18 -0.92
N LEU A 126 5.41 4.46 -0.56
CA LEU A 126 5.14 4.92 0.80
C LEU A 126 3.77 4.46 1.31
N CYS A 127 2.74 4.54 0.46
CA CYS A 127 1.42 4.01 0.80
C CYS A 127 1.51 2.52 1.17
N TRP A 128 2.27 1.73 0.41
CA TRP A 128 2.46 0.31 0.69
C TRP A 128 3.28 0.03 1.95
N ALA A 129 4.27 0.87 2.26
CA ALA A 129 4.97 0.80 3.54
C ALA A 129 4.01 1.04 4.72
N LEU A 130 3.08 1.98 4.60
CA LEU A 130 2.05 2.25 5.62
C LEU A 130 1.08 1.07 5.77
N VAL A 131 0.64 0.48 4.66
CA VAL A 131 -0.15 -0.77 4.65
C VAL A 131 0.62 -1.86 5.41
N ALA A 132 1.91 -2.05 5.11
CA ALA A 132 2.76 -3.06 5.73
C ALA A 132 2.88 -2.89 7.24
N VAL A 133 3.21 -1.67 7.69
CA VAL A 133 3.37 -1.35 9.12
C VAL A 133 2.05 -1.53 9.85
N THR A 134 0.95 -1.03 9.28
CA THR A 134 -0.39 -1.20 9.86
C THR A 134 -0.75 -2.67 10.00
N PHE A 135 -0.53 -3.45 8.94
CA PHE A 135 -0.77 -4.89 8.94
C PHE A 135 0.03 -5.59 10.04
N ARG A 136 1.34 -5.31 10.11
CA ARG A 136 2.23 -5.93 11.09
C ARG A 136 1.84 -5.58 12.52
N VAL A 137 1.55 -4.31 12.81
CA VAL A 137 1.13 -3.87 14.15
C VAL A 137 -0.17 -4.56 14.58
N LEU A 138 -1.14 -4.70 13.68
CA LEU A 138 -2.41 -5.35 13.98
C LEU A 138 -2.28 -6.85 14.20
N VAL A 139 -1.36 -7.51 13.50
CA VAL A 139 -1.06 -8.94 13.68
C VAL A 139 -0.24 -9.18 14.95
N ASP A 140 0.80 -8.38 15.19
CA ASP A 140 1.82 -8.61 16.24
C ASP A 140 1.40 -8.07 17.63
N ARG A 141 0.40 -7.18 17.74
CA ARG A 141 -0.12 -6.75 19.05
C ARG A 141 -0.71 -7.94 19.82
N SER A 142 0.03 -8.44 20.81
CA SER A 142 -0.47 -9.34 21.86
C SER A 142 -1.07 -8.51 23.01
N PRO A 143 -2.35 -8.71 23.38
CA PRO A 143 -2.99 -8.05 24.51
C PRO A 143 -2.60 -8.70 25.85
N GLY A 144 -1.30 -8.94 26.09
CA GLY A 144 -0.85 -9.69 27.27
C GLY A 144 0.51 -9.31 27.85
N ALA A 145 1.20 -8.27 27.35
CA ALA A 145 2.52 -7.88 27.86
C ALA A 145 2.47 -6.84 29.00
N THR A 146 1.30 -6.60 29.61
CA THR A 146 1.12 -5.57 30.64
C THR A 146 0.47 -6.11 31.93
N SER A 147 0.83 -7.32 32.34
CA SER A 147 0.45 -7.84 33.65
C SER A 147 1.39 -8.94 34.12
N ALA A 148 2.68 -8.61 34.28
CA ALA A 148 3.43 -9.29 35.33
C ALA A 148 3.01 -8.61 36.64
N PRO A 149 2.33 -9.29 37.58
CA PRO A 149 2.11 -8.72 38.90
C PRO A 149 3.47 -8.37 39.51
N PRO A 150 3.58 -7.26 40.26
CA PRO A 150 4.81 -6.93 40.96
C PRO A 150 5.20 -8.12 41.86
N PRO A 151 6.50 -8.43 41.98
CA PRO A 151 6.95 -9.49 42.88
C PRO A 151 6.39 -9.22 44.29
N PRO A 152 6.03 -10.27 45.05
CA PRO A 152 5.58 -10.12 46.43
C PRO A 152 6.60 -9.27 47.20
N GLN A 153 6.12 -8.20 47.82
CA GLN A 153 6.93 -7.41 48.74
C GLN A 153 7.02 -8.21 50.04
N ASP A 154 8.17 -8.83 50.27
CA ASP A 154 8.50 -9.38 51.58
C ASP A 154 8.65 -8.21 52.56
N HIS A 155 7.61 -7.95 53.34
CA HIS A 155 7.67 -7.02 54.46
C HIS A 155 8.33 -7.73 55.66
N PRO A 156 9.40 -7.16 56.24
CA PRO A 156 10.04 -7.68 57.45
C PRO A 156 9.19 -7.49 58.71
#